data_AF-E3RHX4-F1
#
_entry.id   AF-E3RHX4-F1
#
_cell.length_a   1.000
_cell.length_b   1.000
_cell.length_c   1.000
_cell.angle_alpha   90.00
_cell.angle_beta   90.00
_cell.angle_gamma   90.00
#
_symmetry.space_group_name_H-M   'P 1'
#
loop_
_entity.id
_entity.type
_entity.pdbx_description
1 polymer ?
#
loop_
_entity_poly.entity_id
_entity_poly.type
_entity_poly.pdbx_seq_one_letter_code
_entity_poly.pdbx_strand_id
1 'polypeptide(L)'
;MTPIAALQVAAMPELYSSMPSSPQINVLYLAPGQEIISPEQFRASNPEILATGAGTQLAKMSPSMLVEYGTHASLIEAKNMLYVAERTSIPVSRLFAAYAYGPLDRDVDDFGSVYDTYIFMEFIEGEDLGKS
;
A
#
# COMPACT_ATOMS: atom_id res chain seq x y z
N MET A 1 -33.73 5.33 9.39
CA MET A 1 -32.78 4.70 10.34
C MET A 1 -33.58 3.89 11.34
N THR A 2 -33.32 2.59 11.48
CA THR A 2 -34.04 1.76 12.45
C THR A 2 -33.50 2.04 13.87
N PRO A 3 -34.31 1.85 14.93
CA PRO A 3 -33.92 2.15 16.32
C PRO A 3 -32.66 1.42 16.78
N ILE A 4 -32.41 0.23 16.21
CA ILE A 4 -31.27 -0.63 16.52
C ILE A 4 -29.95 -0.01 16.00
N ALA A 5 -29.97 0.58 14.80
CA ALA A 5 -28.79 1.22 14.23
C ALA A 5 -28.33 2.43 15.06
N ALA A 6 -29.27 3.22 15.57
CA ALA A 6 -28.97 4.37 16.42
C ALA A 6 -28.35 3.96 17.77
N LEU A 7 -28.78 2.84 18.35
CA LEU A 7 -28.24 2.31 19.61
C LEU A 7 -26.83 1.72 19.45
N GLN A 8 -26.54 1.06 18.32
CA GLN A 8 -25.20 0.54 18.03
C GLN A 8 -24.18 1.66 17.76
N VAL A 9 -24.58 2.73 17.07
CA VAL A 9 -23.74 3.92 16.85
C VAL A 9 -23.37 4.61 18.18
N ALA A 10 -24.31 4.71 19.11
CA ALA A 10 -24.07 5.30 20.43
C ALA A 10 -23.15 4.46 21.33
N ALA A 11 -23.13 3.13 21.15
CA ALA A 11 -22.35 2.21 21.97
C ALA A 11 -20.88 2.10 21.55
N MET A 12 -20.56 2.36 20.26
CA MET A 12 -19.20 2.25 19.72
C MET A 12 -18.95 3.33 18.66
N PRO A 13 -18.85 4.62 19.05
CA PRO A 13 -18.73 5.74 18.11
C PRO A 13 -17.48 5.64 17.22
N GLU A 14 -16.39 5.05 17.73
CA GLU A 14 -15.13 4.81 17.00
C GLU A 14 -15.31 3.89 15.78
N LEU A 15 -16.24 2.92 15.84
CA LEU A 15 -16.52 1.99 14.73
C LEU A 15 -17.44 2.59 13.65
N TYR A 16 -18.07 3.72 13.93
CA TYR A 16 -18.95 4.47 13.02
C TYR A 16 -18.40 5.85 12.70
N SER A 17 -17.08 6.01 12.75
CA SER A 17 -16.40 7.09 12.05
C SER A 17 -16.88 7.05 10.60
N SER A 18 -17.61 8.08 10.15
CA SER A 18 -18.02 8.16 8.75
C SER A 18 -16.78 8.07 7.89
N MET A 19 -16.75 7.10 6.97
CA MET A 19 -15.64 6.95 6.04
C MET A 19 -15.39 8.31 5.35
N PRO A 20 -14.12 8.70 5.16
CA PRO A 20 -13.80 9.95 4.48
C PRO A 20 -14.55 10.05 3.16
N SER A 21 -15.14 11.22 2.89
CA SER A 21 -15.87 11.45 1.64
C SER A 21 -14.96 11.57 0.42
N SER A 22 -13.65 11.66 0.62
CA SER A 22 -12.63 11.72 -0.42
C SER A 22 -11.47 10.79 -0.09
N PRO A 23 -10.78 10.22 -1.09
CA PRO A 23 -9.58 9.42 -0.86
C PRO A 23 -8.51 10.18 -0.09
N GLN A 24 -7.87 9.51 0.87
CA GLN A 24 -6.78 10.04 1.68
C GLN A 24 -5.62 9.04 1.70
N ILE A 25 -4.40 9.57 1.90
CA ILE A 25 -3.21 8.76 2.11
C ILE A 25 -3.05 8.50 3.61
N ASN A 26 -3.08 7.23 3.99
CA ASN A 26 -2.89 6.73 5.34
C ASN A 26 -1.51 6.09 5.44
N VAL A 27 -0.53 6.84 5.94
CA VAL A 27 0.87 6.44 5.98
C VAL A 27 1.12 5.43 7.10
N LEU A 28 1.65 4.26 6.75
CA LEU A 28 2.22 3.32 7.71
C LEU A 28 3.68 3.67 8.00
N TYR A 29 4.45 3.97 6.96
CA TYR A 29 5.87 4.22 7.06
C TYR A 29 6.33 5.26 6.03
N LEU A 30 7.24 6.13 6.45
CA LEU A 30 7.96 7.06 5.60
C LEU A 30 9.41 7.14 6.12
N ALA A 31 10.38 6.80 5.27
CA ALA A 31 11.77 6.86 5.65
C ALA A 31 12.22 8.33 5.86
N PRO A 32 13.16 8.60 6.78
CA PRO A 32 13.67 9.94 7.00
C PRO A 32 14.19 10.60 5.72
N GLY A 33 13.74 11.82 5.44
CA GLY A 33 14.15 12.60 4.27
C GLY A 33 13.46 12.21 2.96
N GLN A 34 12.49 11.28 2.99
CA GLN A 34 11.64 10.97 1.83
C GLN A 34 10.37 11.83 1.83
N GLU A 35 9.84 12.06 0.63
CA GLU A 35 8.52 12.64 0.43
C GLU A 35 7.53 11.57 -0.02
N ILE A 36 6.24 11.79 0.25
CA ILE A 36 5.19 10.88 -0.21
C ILE A 36 4.97 11.10 -1.69
N ILE A 37 5.09 10.04 -2.48
CA ILE A 37 4.65 10.00 -3.88
C ILE A 37 3.17 9.63 -3.88
N SER A 38 2.31 10.56 -4.25
CA SER A 38 0.87 10.32 -4.35
C SER A 38 0.54 9.37 -5.51
N PRO A 39 -0.64 8.72 -5.50
CA PRO A 39 -1.07 7.89 -6.63
C PRO A 39 -1.12 8.64 -7.96
N GLU A 40 -1.40 9.95 -7.94
CA GLU A 40 -1.38 10.80 -9.13
C GLU A 40 0.04 11.03 -9.64
N GLN A 41 0.97 11.38 -8.74
CA GLN A 41 2.38 11.56 -9.08
C GLN A 41 3.00 10.25 -9.60
N PHE A 42 2.66 9.13 -8.97
CA PHE A 42 3.08 7.79 -9.42
C PHE A 42 2.58 7.48 -10.83
N ARG A 43 1.31 7.75 -11.14
CA ARG A 43 0.80 7.56 -12.52
C ARG A 43 1.47 8.51 -13.51
N ALA A 44 1.67 9.77 -13.12
CA ALA A 44 2.30 10.78 -13.97
C ALA A 44 3.78 10.47 -14.28
N SER A 45 4.47 9.70 -13.44
CA SER A 45 5.85 9.29 -13.70
C SER A 45 5.98 8.21 -14.77
N ASN A 46 4.86 7.65 -15.27
CA ASN A 46 4.81 6.60 -16.29
C ASN A 46 5.76 5.42 -15.98
N PRO A 47 5.52 4.71 -14.87
CA PRO A 47 6.40 3.66 -14.38
C PRO A 47 6.39 2.44 -15.32
N GLU A 48 7.50 1.72 -15.37
CA GLU A 48 7.62 0.48 -16.13
C GLU A 48 6.99 -0.67 -15.33
N ILE A 49 5.92 -1.28 -15.85
CA ILE A 49 5.29 -2.44 -15.20
C ILE A 49 6.18 -3.67 -15.40
N LEU A 50 6.69 -4.21 -14.30
CA LEU A 50 7.55 -5.40 -14.30
C LEU A 50 6.73 -6.68 -14.14
N ALA A 51 5.67 -6.65 -13.34
CA ALA A 51 4.81 -7.80 -13.10
C ALA A 51 3.37 -7.38 -12.78
N THR A 52 2.42 -8.26 -13.09
CA THR A 52 1.01 -8.09 -12.75
C THR A 52 0.50 -9.39 -12.12
N GLY A 53 0.01 -9.28 -10.90
CA GLY A 53 -0.70 -10.34 -10.18
C GLY A 53 -2.19 -10.05 -10.08
N ALA A 54 -2.93 -10.95 -9.44
CA ALA A 54 -4.36 -10.76 -9.18
C ALA A 54 -4.55 -9.64 -8.13
N GLY A 55 -4.80 -8.41 -8.58
CA GLY A 55 -5.05 -7.24 -7.72
C GLY A 55 -3.80 -6.53 -7.19
N THR A 56 -2.61 -6.92 -7.65
CA THR A 56 -1.33 -6.29 -7.30
C THR A 56 -0.49 -6.09 -8.56
N GLN A 57 0.21 -4.96 -8.65
CA GLN A 57 1.14 -4.62 -9.70
C GLN A 57 2.50 -4.28 -9.10
N LEU A 58 3.56 -4.69 -9.81
CA LEU A 58 4.94 -4.38 -9.49
C LEU A 58 5.47 -3.47 -10.59
N ALA A 59 5.90 -2.27 -10.25
CA ALA A 59 6.36 -1.29 -11.23
C ALA A 59 7.67 -0.63 -10.81
N LYS A 60 8.54 -0.39 -11.78
CA LYS A 60 9.80 0.33 -11.61
C LYS A 60 9.57 1.81 -11.91
N MET A 61 9.85 2.65 -10.92
CA MET A 61 9.72 4.10 -11.05
C MET A 61 11.02 4.78 -11.49
N SER A 62 12.15 4.22 -11.09
CA SER A 62 13.48 4.75 -11.40
C SER A 62 14.52 3.61 -11.31
N PRO A 63 15.79 3.85 -11.70
CA PRO A 63 16.83 2.83 -11.57
C PRO A 63 17.01 2.25 -10.15
N SER A 64 16.61 2.97 -9.10
CA SER A 64 16.79 2.55 -7.71
C SER A 64 15.48 2.36 -6.93
N MET A 65 14.31 2.53 -7.57
CA MET A 65 13.03 2.50 -6.88
C MET A 65 12.00 1.66 -7.61
N LEU A 66 11.39 0.77 -6.84
CA LEU A 66 10.30 -0.09 -7.22
C LEU A 66 9.10 0.20 -6.32
N VAL A 67 7.90 0.01 -6.85
CA VAL A 67 6.66 0.08 -6.07
C VAL A 67 5.80 -1.14 -6.34
N GLU A 68 5.36 -1.75 -5.25
CA GLU A 68 4.26 -2.72 -5.26
C GLU A 68 2.97 -2.00 -4.86
N TYR A 69 1.93 -2.15 -5.67
CA TYR A 69 0.67 -1.45 -5.41
C TYR A 69 -0.56 -2.21 -5.89
N GLY A 70 -1.71 -1.91 -5.29
CA GLY A 70 -3.02 -2.43 -5.70
C GLY A 70 -3.93 -2.79 -4.54
N THR A 71 -5.09 -3.37 -4.87
CA THR A 71 -6.13 -3.75 -3.90
C THR A 71 -5.69 -4.89 -2.97
N HIS A 72 -4.78 -5.75 -3.44
CA HIS A 72 -4.32 -6.93 -2.72
C HIS A 72 -2.87 -6.82 -2.20
N ALA A 73 -2.18 -5.71 -2.49
CA ALA A 73 -0.92 -5.40 -1.83
C ALA A 73 -1.15 -5.16 -0.33
N SER A 74 -0.25 -5.65 0.52
CA SER A 74 -0.50 -5.71 1.96
C SER A 74 0.49 -4.88 2.76
N LEU A 75 -0.03 -3.96 3.58
CA LEU A 75 0.80 -3.21 4.54
C LEU A 75 1.53 -4.11 5.56
N ILE A 76 1.11 -5.38 5.70
CA ILE A 76 1.83 -6.37 6.51
C ILE A 76 3.21 -6.69 5.90
N GLU A 77 3.36 -6.68 4.57
CA GLU A 77 4.64 -6.91 3.89
C GLU A 77 5.66 -5.84 4.30
N ALA A 78 5.26 -4.56 4.26
CA ALA A 78 6.07 -3.45 4.73
C ALA A 78 6.46 -3.60 6.22
N LYS A 79 5.52 -3.99 7.10
CA LYS A 79 5.82 -4.25 8.52
C LYS A 79 6.82 -5.38 8.69
N ASN A 80 6.69 -6.46 7.93
CA ASN A 80 7.60 -7.60 7.97
C ASN A 80 8.99 -7.22 7.47
N MET A 81 9.10 -6.45 6.38
CA MET A 81 10.38 -5.94 5.89
C MET A 81 11.09 -5.08 6.95
N LEU A 82 10.37 -4.15 7.59
CA LEU A 82 10.92 -3.35 8.70
C LEU A 82 11.39 -4.24 9.85
N TYR A 83 10.57 -5.21 10.27
CA TYR A 83 10.93 -6.14 11.32
C TYR A 83 12.19 -6.94 10.97
N VAL A 84 12.29 -7.50 9.76
CA VAL A 84 13.45 -8.27 9.32
C VAL A 84 14.70 -7.40 9.27
N ALA A 85 14.60 -6.18 8.73
CA ALA A 85 15.71 -5.23 8.67
C ALA A 85 16.22 -4.82 10.07
N GLU A 86 15.32 -4.68 11.05
CA GLU A 86 15.68 -4.27 12.41
C GLU A 86 16.18 -5.43 13.29
N ARG A 87 15.71 -6.65 13.03
CA ARG A 87 15.87 -7.78 13.97
C ARG A 87 16.81 -8.86 13.48
N THR A 88 17.23 -8.81 12.22
CA THR A 88 18.04 -9.87 11.62
C THR A 88 19.21 -9.28 10.82
N SER A 89 20.14 -10.14 10.39
CA SER A 89 21.20 -9.79 9.44
C SER A 89 20.86 -10.19 7.99
N ILE A 90 19.63 -10.63 7.73
CA ILE A 90 19.19 -11.01 6.39
C ILE A 90 19.01 -9.71 5.58
N PRO A 91 19.69 -9.56 4.43
CA PRO A 91 19.48 -8.39 3.59
C PRO A 91 18.07 -8.42 3.02
N VAL A 92 17.36 -7.30 3.16
CA VAL A 92 16.06 -7.03 2.55
C VAL A 92 16.11 -5.67 1.88
N SER A 93 15.32 -5.47 0.82
CA SER A 93 15.25 -4.18 0.14
C SER A 93 14.88 -3.07 1.11
N ARG A 94 15.56 -1.92 1.00
CA ARG A 94 15.25 -0.77 1.84
C ARG A 94 13.84 -0.24 1.52
N LEU A 95 13.03 -0.03 2.55
CA LEU A 95 11.72 0.60 2.42
C LEU A 95 11.86 2.13 2.37
N PHE A 96 11.18 2.79 1.44
CA PHE A 96 11.11 4.26 1.36
C PHE A 96 9.80 4.80 1.90
N ALA A 97 8.67 4.19 1.54
CA ALA A 97 7.35 4.55 2.04
C ALA A 97 6.39 3.36 1.93
N ALA A 98 5.40 3.30 2.82
CA ALA A 98 4.27 2.38 2.71
C ALA A 98 3.00 3.06 3.21
N TYR A 99 1.94 3.04 2.41
CA TYR A 99 0.66 3.67 2.76
C TYR A 99 -0.53 2.97 2.11
N ALA A 100 -1.72 3.18 2.67
CA ALA A 100 -2.99 2.87 2.02
C ALA A 100 -3.64 4.16 1.49
N TYR A 101 -4.24 4.10 0.30
CA TYR A 101 -4.95 5.21 -0.33
C TYR A 101 -6.41 4.86 -0.53
N GLY A 102 -7.30 5.69 0.02
CA GLY A 102 -8.74 5.51 -0.08
C GLY A 102 -9.51 6.23 1.02
N PRO A 103 -10.82 5.98 1.15
CA PRO A 103 -11.59 5.06 0.31
C PRO A 103 -11.77 5.59 -1.12
N LEU A 104 -11.73 4.67 -2.09
CA LEU A 104 -12.05 4.90 -3.49
C LEU A 104 -13.52 4.60 -3.76
N ASP A 105 -14.11 5.32 -4.71
CA ASP A 105 -15.48 5.05 -5.18
C ASP A 105 -15.49 3.81 -6.09
N ARG A 106 -15.58 2.63 -5.47
CA ARG A 106 -15.63 1.32 -6.14
C ARG A 106 -16.29 0.27 -5.26
N ASP A 107 -16.80 -0.79 -5.90
CA ASP A 107 -17.41 -1.92 -5.21
C ASP A 107 -16.37 -2.84 -4.57
N VAL A 108 -16.57 -3.22 -3.30
CA VAL A 108 -15.68 -4.17 -2.61
C VAL A 108 -15.81 -5.57 -3.20
N ASP A 109 -16.99 -5.96 -3.67
CA ASP A 109 -17.21 -7.30 -4.21
C ASP A 109 -16.46 -7.52 -5.53
N ASP A 110 -16.24 -6.44 -6.30
CA ASP A 110 -15.50 -6.47 -7.55
C ASP A 110 -13.97 -6.34 -7.36
N PHE A 111 -13.54 -5.52 -6.40
CA PHE A 111 -12.12 -5.13 -6.25
C PHE A 111 -11.44 -5.73 -5.01
N GLY A 112 -12.18 -6.35 -4.09
CA GLY A 112 -11.70 -6.91 -2.83
C GLY A 112 -11.45 -5.88 -1.71
N SER A 113 -11.31 -4.59 -2.06
CA SER A 113 -11.02 -3.51 -1.10
C SER A 113 -11.36 -2.15 -1.71
N VAL A 114 -11.82 -1.18 -0.91
CA VAL A 114 -11.92 0.24 -1.33
C VAL A 114 -10.60 1.00 -1.21
N TYR A 115 -9.52 0.34 -0.78
CA TYR A 115 -8.19 0.93 -0.63
C TYR A 115 -7.20 0.27 -1.57
N ASP A 116 -6.32 1.08 -2.14
CA ASP A 116 -5.08 0.59 -2.76
C ASP A 116 -3.93 0.76 -1.77
N THR A 117 -3.10 -0.26 -1.62
CA THR A 117 -1.84 -0.16 -0.90
C THR A 117 -0.74 0.25 -1.86
N TYR A 118 0.23 1.03 -1.39
CA TYR A 118 1.46 1.37 -2.11
C TYR A 118 2.67 1.12 -1.21
N ILE A 119 3.65 0.38 -1.69
CA ILE A 119 4.88 0.02 -0.98
C ILE A 119 6.06 0.39 -1.87
N PHE A 120 6.73 1.49 -1.57
CA PHE A 120 7.91 1.99 -2.29
C PHE A 120 9.16 1.46 -1.64
N MET A 121 9.98 0.76 -2.41
CA MET A 121 11.18 0.08 -1.93
C MET A 121 12.34 0.18 -2.92
N GLU A 122 13.52 -0.14 -2.45
CA GLU A 122 14.74 -0.22 -3.25
C GLU A 122 14.60 -1.28 -4.35
N PHE A 123 14.89 -0.88 -5.58
CA PHE A 123 15.10 -1.80 -6.67
C PHE A 123 16.52 -2.35 -6.60
N ILE A 124 16.65 -3.67 -6.50
CA ILE A 124 17.94 -4.37 -6.55
C ILE A 124 18.05 -5.00 -7.93
N GLU A 125 19.04 -4.57 -8.71
CA GLU A 125 19.33 -5.19 -9.99
C GLU A 125 19.94 -6.58 -9.79
N GLY A 126 19.43 -7.55 -10.53
CA GLY A 126 19.88 -8.93 -10.46
C GLY A 126 19.00 -9.87 -11.26
N GLU A 127 19.42 -11.11 -11.35
CA GLU A 127 18.64 -12.20 -11.94
C GLU A 127 17.93 -12.98 -10.83
N ASP A 128 16.69 -13.37 -11.09
CA ASP A 128 15.95 -14.25 -10.18
C ASP A 128 16.70 -15.58 -10.02
N LEU A 129 16.81 -16.08 -8.80
CA LEU A 129 17.41 -17.39 -8.50
C LEU A 129 16.51 -18.58 -8.95
N GLY A 130 15.52 -18.32 -9.81
CA GLY A 130 14.59 -19.33 -10.33
C GLY A 130 15.34 -20.47 -11.02
N LYS A 131 14.83 -21.69 -10.85
CA LYS A 131 15.48 -22.93 -11.31
C LYS A 131 15.79 -22.90 -12.81
N SER A 132 17.08 -23.00 -13.15
CA SER A 132 17.56 -23.65 -14.37
C SER A 132 17.09 -25.11 -14.46
#